data_AF-A0A3B9IWM7-F1
#
_entry.id   AF-A0A3B9IWM7-F1
#
_cell.length_a   1.000
_cell.length_b   1.000
_cell.length_c   1.000
_cell.angle_alpha   90.00
_cell.angle_beta   90.00
_cell.angle_gamma   90.00
#
_symmetry.space_group_name_H-M   'P 1'
#
loop_
_entity.id
_entity.type
_entity.pdbx_description
1 polymer ?
#
loop_
_entity_poly.entity_id
_entity_poly.type
_entity_poly.pdbx_seq_one_letter_code
_entity_poly.pdbx_strand_id
1 'polypeptide(L)'
;MPEIKVAKSAGFCFGVDRAVKMVYNELDSGTKVATLGPIIHNQDVVNDMNEKGARVIESVDELMPDETVVIRSHGVGRDVYDSIAEKGCRMLDATCPFVSRIHKIVSEKSNEGYLILIAGDETHPEVQGIVGHCSQNYIVFKDNVELKHLFEKNQNFFGKKLAFVAQTTYNIIVWKKCMDVIPKGRPDIVIFDTICNATDTRQSDAAELAKSSDCMIVVGGKHSSNTVKLYEVCSRFCKTYHIENAHELSCLQLPNAVKIGITAGASTPAYIIKEVQNKMAENETIITNPDEEVFDEAAIDKSFKKIHTGEKVVGIVQTVNDAEISVDLGTKHTGYVKLDDLTDDPSKKPSDIVKVGDEIELIVVKVNDNEGTAQLSKKKVDEQAGYDKVVAAKENGEILEGTVSRVVNKGAIVNYLGVRVFIPASHSGLPRGAELEQLNKQKVEFKIIEVDEDPRKRRAVGSIKAVKDAQKEEAKAKFWETAEIGKTYVGKVKSLTSFGA
;
A
#
# COMPACT_ATOMS: atom_id res chain seq x y z
N MET A 1 -25.29 12.00 4.39
CA MET A 1 -24.13 11.28 3.83
C MET A 1 -24.36 10.90 2.37
N PRO A 2 -23.62 11.49 1.42
CA PRO A 2 -23.52 10.96 0.05
C PRO A 2 -22.63 9.70 0.01
N GLU A 3 -22.92 8.79 -0.93
CA GLU A 3 -22.09 7.63 -1.23
C GLU A 3 -20.88 8.07 -2.08
N ILE A 4 -19.73 8.29 -1.44
CA ILE A 4 -18.48 8.67 -2.11
C ILE A 4 -17.71 7.41 -2.52
N LYS A 5 -17.35 7.30 -3.82
CA LYS A 5 -16.59 6.16 -4.38
C LYS A 5 -15.37 6.64 -5.14
N VAL A 6 -14.20 6.05 -4.88
CA VAL A 6 -12.97 6.33 -5.63
C VAL A 6 -12.77 5.26 -6.72
N ALA A 7 -12.40 5.66 -7.94
CA ALA A 7 -12.07 4.76 -9.03
C ALA A 7 -10.81 3.93 -8.70
N LYS A 8 -10.85 2.61 -8.96
CA LYS A 8 -9.81 1.65 -8.53
C LYS A 8 -8.41 1.98 -9.04
N SER A 9 -8.31 2.54 -10.25
CA SER A 9 -7.05 2.95 -10.88
C SER A 9 -6.70 4.45 -10.74
N ALA A 10 -7.37 5.19 -9.84
CA ALA A 10 -7.10 6.62 -9.63
C ALA A 10 -5.65 6.89 -9.15
N GLY A 11 -5.07 7.99 -9.63
CA GLY A 11 -3.74 8.46 -9.20
C GLY A 11 -2.57 7.85 -9.97
N PHE A 12 -1.37 7.87 -9.36
CA PHE A 12 -0.09 7.48 -9.97
C PHE A 12 -0.14 6.19 -10.80
N CYS A 13 0.36 6.25 -12.05
CA CYS A 13 0.63 5.06 -12.85
C CYS A 13 2.08 4.55 -12.63
N PHE A 14 2.37 3.32 -13.05
CA PHE A 14 3.71 2.71 -12.94
C PHE A 14 4.84 3.60 -13.48
N GLY A 15 4.66 4.23 -14.64
CA GLY A 15 5.68 5.11 -15.23
C GLY A 15 5.95 6.37 -14.40
N VAL A 16 4.93 6.87 -13.68
CA VAL A 16 5.03 8.02 -12.79
C VAL A 16 5.64 7.65 -11.45
N ASP A 17 5.17 6.59 -10.77
CA ASP A 17 5.75 6.11 -9.51
C ASP A 17 7.22 5.70 -9.69
N ARG A 18 7.59 5.07 -10.84
CA ARG A 18 8.99 4.84 -11.23
C ARG A 18 9.79 6.14 -11.35
N ALA A 19 9.32 7.10 -12.14
CA ALA A 19 10.07 8.32 -12.42
C ALA A 19 10.30 9.17 -11.16
N VAL A 20 9.27 9.28 -10.31
CA VAL A 20 9.33 9.98 -9.02
C VAL A 20 10.32 9.30 -8.07
N LYS A 21 10.26 7.96 -7.92
CA LYS A 21 11.23 7.21 -7.10
C LYS A 21 12.66 7.33 -7.61
N MET A 22 12.88 7.33 -8.93
CA MET A 22 14.21 7.47 -9.51
C MET A 22 14.86 8.82 -9.18
N VAL A 23 14.10 9.91 -9.16
CA VAL A 23 14.60 11.22 -8.73
C VAL A 23 14.90 11.23 -7.23
N TYR A 24 13.97 10.76 -6.39
CA TYR A 24 14.19 10.74 -4.93
C TYR A 24 15.40 9.90 -4.52
N ASN A 25 15.62 8.73 -5.12
CA ASN A 25 16.77 7.89 -4.80
C ASN A 25 18.11 8.59 -5.08
N GLU A 26 18.19 9.47 -6.08
CA GLU A 26 19.38 10.26 -6.39
C GLU A 26 19.56 11.43 -5.40
N LEU A 27 18.48 12.15 -5.08
CA LEU A 27 18.49 13.24 -4.10
C LEU A 27 18.88 12.76 -2.71
N ASP A 28 18.27 11.67 -2.24
CA ASP A 28 18.58 11.03 -0.96
C ASP A 28 19.99 10.40 -0.94
N SER A 29 20.62 10.20 -2.12
CA SER A 29 22.05 9.83 -2.26
C SER A 29 23.00 11.04 -2.30
N GLY A 30 22.49 12.26 -2.27
CA GLY A 30 23.27 13.49 -2.39
C GLY A 30 23.70 13.85 -3.83
N THR A 31 23.13 13.21 -4.86
CA THR A 31 23.37 13.58 -6.27
C THR A 31 22.74 14.93 -6.57
N LYS A 32 23.48 15.84 -7.23
CA LYS A 32 22.88 17.04 -7.85
C LYS A 32 22.01 16.61 -9.04
N VAL A 33 20.71 16.91 -9.03
CA VAL A 33 19.75 16.44 -10.04
C VAL A 33 19.17 17.62 -10.83
N ALA A 34 19.23 17.54 -12.16
CA ALA A 34 18.56 18.48 -13.06
C ALA A 34 17.48 17.75 -13.90
N THR A 35 16.20 18.03 -13.67
CA THR A 35 15.09 17.41 -14.43
C THR A 35 14.75 18.24 -15.66
N LEU A 36 14.78 17.61 -16.84
CA LEU A 36 14.47 18.29 -18.10
C LEU A 36 12.94 18.46 -18.27
N GLY A 37 12.47 19.66 -17.93
CA GLY A 37 11.09 19.98 -17.60
C GLY A 37 10.63 19.33 -16.28
N PRO A 38 9.46 19.73 -15.75
CA PRO A 38 8.88 19.11 -14.56
C PRO A 38 8.73 17.58 -14.73
N ILE A 39 9.22 16.83 -13.74
CA ILE A 39 9.23 15.35 -13.72
C ILE A 39 7.82 14.76 -13.89
N ILE A 40 6.81 15.41 -13.30
CA ILE A 40 5.39 15.11 -13.39
C ILE A 40 4.58 16.42 -13.41
N HIS A 41 3.31 16.36 -13.85
CA HIS A 41 2.39 17.51 -13.82
C HIS A 41 1.63 17.61 -12.49
N ASN A 42 2.38 17.82 -11.40
CA ASN A 42 1.88 18.18 -10.07
C ASN A 42 2.95 19.07 -9.40
N GLN A 43 2.55 20.24 -8.89
CA GLN A 43 3.50 21.24 -8.41
C GLN A 43 4.08 20.90 -7.03
N ASP A 44 3.30 20.25 -6.17
CA ASP A 44 3.69 19.95 -4.79
C ASP A 44 4.90 19.01 -4.73
N VAL A 45 4.88 17.94 -5.54
CA VAL A 45 6.01 17.01 -5.70
C VAL A 45 7.23 17.68 -6.36
N VAL A 46 7.02 18.64 -7.26
CA VAL A 46 8.11 19.42 -7.86
C VAL A 46 8.75 20.36 -6.82
N ASN A 47 7.95 20.95 -5.94
CA ASN A 47 8.43 21.82 -4.85
C ASN A 47 9.26 21.03 -3.83
N ASP A 48 8.76 19.91 -3.30
CA ASP A 48 9.52 19.05 -2.36
C ASP A 48 10.84 18.55 -2.99
N MET A 49 10.85 18.20 -4.28
CA MET A 49 12.10 17.86 -4.97
C MET A 49 13.06 19.04 -5.09
N ASN A 50 12.57 20.25 -5.36
CA ASN A 50 13.41 21.46 -5.40
C ASN A 50 13.98 21.81 -4.02
N GLU A 51 13.20 21.67 -2.94
CA GLU A 51 13.65 21.84 -1.55
C GLU A 51 14.74 20.82 -1.16
N LYS A 52 14.66 19.61 -1.71
CA LYS A 52 15.69 18.57 -1.62
C LYS A 52 16.91 18.81 -2.53
N GLY A 53 16.95 19.89 -3.31
CA GLY A 53 18.08 20.26 -4.16
C GLY A 53 18.01 19.74 -5.60
N ALA A 54 16.85 19.30 -6.08
CA ALA A 54 16.61 19.17 -7.52
C ALA A 54 16.52 20.56 -8.18
N ARG A 55 16.76 20.59 -9.48
CA ARG A 55 16.62 21.78 -10.31
C ARG A 55 15.81 21.44 -11.57
N VAL A 56 14.78 22.21 -11.87
CA VAL A 56 14.08 22.10 -13.17
C VAL A 56 14.85 22.95 -14.18
N ILE A 57 15.11 22.39 -15.36
CA ILE A 57 15.73 23.06 -16.51
C ILE A 57 14.84 22.91 -17.75
N GLU A 58 14.86 23.89 -18.66
CA GLU A 58 14.08 23.81 -19.91
C GLU A 58 14.89 23.17 -21.05
N SER A 59 16.21 23.35 -21.02
CA SER A 59 17.17 22.95 -22.06
C SER A 59 18.39 22.21 -21.50
N VAL A 60 19.02 21.40 -22.34
CA VAL A 60 20.30 20.73 -22.03
C VAL A 60 21.42 21.75 -21.79
N ASP A 61 21.32 22.95 -22.35
CA ASP A 61 22.31 24.02 -22.22
C ASP A 61 22.42 24.55 -20.78
N GLU A 62 21.34 24.53 -20.00
CA GLU A 62 21.31 24.95 -18.59
C GLU A 62 22.04 24.00 -17.62
N LEU A 63 22.44 22.80 -18.04
CA LEU A 63 23.15 21.83 -17.19
C LEU A 63 24.48 22.38 -16.67
N MET A 64 24.65 22.32 -15.35
CA MET A 64 25.89 22.66 -14.65
C MET A 64 26.85 21.45 -14.57
N PRO A 65 28.15 21.69 -14.33
CA PRO A 65 29.08 20.63 -13.98
C PRO A 65 28.61 19.78 -12.78
N ASP A 66 28.87 18.48 -12.86
CA ASP A 66 28.51 17.45 -11.88
C ASP A 66 27.00 17.21 -11.66
N GLU A 67 26.11 17.83 -12.44
CA GLU A 67 24.68 17.48 -12.42
C GLU A 67 24.41 16.15 -13.15
N THR A 68 23.53 15.33 -12.57
CA THR A 68 22.86 14.24 -13.27
C THR A 68 21.59 14.76 -13.92
N VAL A 69 21.50 14.69 -15.26
CA VAL A 69 20.30 15.06 -16.01
C VAL A 69 19.27 13.94 -15.97
N VAL A 70 18.01 14.27 -15.68
CA VAL A 70 16.89 13.32 -15.66
C VAL A 70 15.96 13.58 -16.83
N ILE A 71 15.83 12.57 -17.69
CA ILE A 71 14.81 12.55 -18.74
C ILE A 71 13.51 12.06 -18.10
N ARG A 72 12.48 12.90 -18.10
CA ARG A 72 11.18 12.62 -17.47
C ARG A 72 10.36 11.54 -18.21
N SER A 73 9.29 11.07 -17.57
CA SER A 73 8.48 9.92 -18.00
C SER A 73 7.89 10.01 -19.43
N HIS A 74 7.74 11.21 -19.98
CA HIS A 74 7.29 11.47 -21.36
C HIS A 74 8.36 11.23 -22.44
N GLY A 75 9.63 11.05 -22.08
CA GLY A 75 10.74 10.98 -23.03
C GLY A 75 11.06 12.32 -23.71
N VAL A 76 12.03 12.25 -24.62
CA VAL A 76 12.56 13.36 -25.44
C VAL A 76 12.97 12.84 -26.82
N GLY A 77 13.28 13.74 -27.76
CA GLY A 77 13.80 13.39 -29.09
C GLY A 77 15.24 12.87 -29.06
N ARG A 78 15.69 12.28 -30.18
CA ARG A 78 17.05 11.71 -30.34
C ARG A 78 18.13 12.77 -30.12
N ASP A 79 17.92 13.96 -30.69
CA ASP A 79 18.75 15.16 -30.55
C ASP A 79 19.09 15.48 -29.09
N VAL A 80 18.11 15.39 -28.19
CA VAL A 80 18.33 15.66 -26.76
C VAL A 80 19.24 14.63 -26.11
N TYR A 81 19.13 13.34 -26.46
CA TYR A 81 20.06 12.31 -25.99
C TYR A 81 21.48 12.57 -26.51
N ASP A 82 21.62 12.99 -27.76
CA ASP A 82 22.90 13.24 -28.41
C ASP A 82 23.59 14.47 -27.77
N SER A 83 22.88 15.58 -27.52
CA SER A 83 23.40 16.75 -26.80
C SER A 83 23.80 16.46 -25.35
N ILE A 84 23.08 15.58 -24.65
CA ILE A 84 23.47 15.13 -23.30
C ILE A 84 24.79 14.33 -23.35
N ALA A 85 24.96 13.48 -24.36
CA ALA A 85 26.19 12.72 -24.57
C ALA A 85 27.38 13.63 -24.95
N GLU A 86 27.18 14.64 -25.79
CA GLU A 86 28.20 15.63 -26.15
C GLU A 86 28.67 16.46 -24.95
N LYS A 87 27.77 16.82 -24.02
CA LYS A 87 28.15 17.47 -22.75
C LYS A 87 28.87 16.54 -21.76
N GLY A 88 28.80 15.21 -21.95
CA GLY A 88 29.40 14.23 -21.04
C GLY A 88 28.72 14.13 -19.66
N CYS A 89 27.52 14.70 -19.49
CA CYS A 89 26.77 14.66 -18.23
C CYS A 89 26.26 13.23 -17.94
N ARG A 90 26.15 12.88 -16.66
CA ARG A 90 25.50 11.62 -16.27
C ARG A 90 24.00 11.73 -16.55
N MET A 91 23.43 10.72 -17.23
CA MET A 91 22.01 10.69 -17.59
C MET A 91 21.26 9.62 -16.79
N LEU A 92 20.08 9.99 -16.27
CA LEU A 92 19.11 9.10 -15.65
C LEU A 92 17.83 9.08 -16.49
N ASP A 93 17.63 8.03 -17.29
CA ASP A 93 16.45 7.93 -18.16
C ASP A 93 15.22 7.36 -17.41
N ALA A 94 14.37 8.27 -16.93
CA ALA A 94 13.10 7.97 -16.31
C ALA A 94 11.92 7.86 -17.30
N THR A 95 12.17 7.90 -18.63
CA THR A 95 11.15 7.67 -19.67
C THR A 95 10.34 6.40 -19.38
N CYS A 96 9.03 6.49 -19.54
CA CYS A 96 8.13 5.35 -19.33
C CYS A 96 8.44 4.25 -20.37
N PRO A 97 8.62 2.97 -19.99
CA PRO A 97 8.93 1.90 -20.95
C PRO A 97 7.89 1.73 -22.07
N PHE A 98 6.62 2.12 -21.84
CA PHE A 98 5.60 2.17 -22.89
C PHE A 98 5.88 3.26 -23.93
N VAL A 99 6.43 4.41 -23.55
CA VAL A 99 6.86 5.48 -24.45
C VAL A 99 8.14 5.08 -25.20
N SER A 100 9.14 4.52 -24.49
CA SER A 100 10.36 3.98 -25.12
C SER A 100 10.06 2.91 -26.18
N ARG A 101 9.01 2.11 -26.00
CA ARG A 101 8.49 1.19 -27.02
C ARG A 101 8.00 1.92 -28.28
N ILE A 102 7.30 3.06 -28.15
CA ILE A 102 6.88 3.86 -29.30
C ILE A 102 8.10 4.46 -30.01
N HIS A 103 9.04 5.04 -29.26
CA HIS A 103 10.28 5.62 -29.81
C HIS A 103 11.04 4.60 -30.66
N LYS A 104 11.13 3.35 -30.18
CA LYS A 104 11.69 2.23 -30.95
C LYS A 104 10.87 1.92 -32.21
N ILE A 105 9.56 1.74 -32.09
CA ILE A 105 8.67 1.40 -33.23
C ILE A 105 8.76 2.45 -34.35
N VAL A 106 8.68 3.74 -34.03
CA VAL A 106 8.70 4.80 -35.07
C VAL A 106 10.06 4.97 -35.71
N SER A 107 11.15 4.73 -34.96
CA SER A 107 12.51 4.74 -35.52
C SER A 107 12.74 3.54 -36.46
N GLU A 108 12.35 2.33 -36.04
CA GLU A 108 12.43 1.12 -36.88
C GLU A 108 11.59 1.28 -38.17
N LYS A 109 10.34 1.77 -38.06
CA LYS A 109 9.47 1.94 -39.24
C LYS A 109 9.84 3.12 -40.13
N SER A 110 10.42 4.18 -39.58
CA SER A 110 11.04 5.25 -40.38
C SER A 110 12.15 4.68 -41.27
N ASN A 111 13.05 3.88 -40.68
CA ASN A 111 14.16 3.25 -41.40
C ASN A 111 13.70 2.20 -42.44
N GLU A 112 12.55 1.55 -42.23
CA GLU A 112 11.90 0.68 -43.23
C GLU A 112 11.15 1.45 -44.36
N GLY A 113 11.17 2.78 -44.33
CA GLY A 113 10.53 3.66 -45.31
C GLY A 113 9.02 3.82 -45.15
N TYR A 114 8.48 3.61 -43.95
CA TYR A 114 7.07 3.92 -43.65
C TYR A 114 6.88 5.40 -43.39
N LEU A 115 5.72 5.93 -43.78
CA LEU A 115 5.19 7.20 -43.29
C LEU A 115 4.52 6.96 -41.94
N ILE A 116 5.05 7.58 -40.88
CA ILE A 116 4.55 7.44 -39.52
C ILE A 116 3.33 8.35 -39.34
N LEU A 117 2.24 7.81 -38.80
CA LEU A 117 0.99 8.55 -38.53
C LEU A 117 0.70 8.48 -37.04
N ILE A 118 0.82 9.63 -36.37
CA ILE A 118 0.83 9.75 -34.91
C ILE A 118 -0.49 10.36 -34.44
N ALA A 119 -1.35 9.58 -33.79
CA ALA A 119 -2.55 10.10 -33.14
C ALA A 119 -2.18 10.74 -31.79
N GLY A 120 -2.33 12.06 -31.67
CA GLY A 120 -1.91 12.79 -30.48
C GLY A 120 -2.09 14.31 -30.60
N ASP A 121 -1.67 15.01 -29.55
CA ASP A 121 -1.53 16.47 -29.55
C ASP A 121 -0.08 16.82 -29.95
N GLU A 122 0.10 17.51 -31.07
CA GLU A 122 1.42 17.88 -31.61
C GLU A 122 2.25 18.71 -30.62
N THR A 123 1.62 19.48 -29.73
CA THR A 123 2.32 20.30 -28.73
C THR A 123 2.77 19.52 -27.49
N HIS A 124 2.32 18.27 -27.34
CA HIS A 124 2.57 17.50 -26.13
C HIS A 124 4.00 16.94 -26.08
N PRO A 125 4.74 17.03 -24.94
CA PRO A 125 6.14 16.59 -24.85
C PRO A 125 6.38 15.15 -25.30
N GLU A 126 5.47 14.23 -24.97
CA GLU A 126 5.50 12.83 -25.40
C GLU A 126 5.43 12.68 -26.93
N VAL A 127 4.62 13.50 -27.61
CA VAL A 127 4.47 13.46 -29.08
C VAL A 127 5.70 14.09 -29.75
N GLN A 128 6.24 15.16 -29.18
CA GLN A 128 7.53 15.73 -29.60
C GLN A 128 8.68 14.72 -29.43
N GLY A 129 8.69 13.93 -28.34
CA GLY A 129 9.63 12.82 -28.16
C GLY A 129 9.52 11.75 -29.25
N ILE A 130 8.29 11.28 -29.53
CA ILE A 130 8.02 10.32 -30.61
C ILE A 130 8.46 10.87 -31.99
N VAL A 131 8.14 12.14 -32.27
CA VAL A 131 8.55 12.86 -33.49
C VAL A 131 10.07 12.92 -33.62
N GLY A 132 10.78 13.23 -32.53
CA GLY A 132 12.26 13.28 -32.47
C GLY A 132 12.96 11.93 -32.65
N HIS A 133 12.22 10.82 -32.83
CA HIS A 133 12.77 9.53 -33.26
C HIS A 133 12.35 9.11 -34.68
N CYS A 134 11.62 9.96 -35.42
CA CYS A 134 11.21 9.74 -36.80
C CYS A 134 12.21 10.36 -37.80
N SER A 135 12.42 9.73 -38.96
CA SER A 135 13.33 10.26 -40.00
C SER A 135 12.66 11.34 -40.89
N GLN A 136 12.03 12.33 -40.26
CA GLN A 136 11.22 13.41 -40.89
C GLN A 136 10.01 12.96 -41.74
N ASN A 137 9.77 11.66 -41.91
CA ASN A 137 8.63 11.11 -42.67
C ASN A 137 7.45 10.76 -41.73
N TYR A 138 6.87 11.78 -41.08
CA TYR A 138 5.75 11.62 -40.16
C TYR A 138 4.63 12.66 -40.39
N ILE A 139 3.44 12.37 -39.88
CA ILE A 139 2.30 13.29 -39.76
C ILE A 139 1.64 13.07 -38.39
N VAL A 140 1.45 14.14 -37.61
CA VAL A 140 0.62 14.12 -36.40
C VAL A 140 -0.83 14.44 -36.76
N PHE A 141 -1.81 13.85 -36.06
CA PHE A 141 -3.23 14.18 -36.21
C PHE A 141 -3.98 14.02 -34.88
N LYS A 142 -4.95 14.90 -34.62
CA LYS A 142 -5.66 14.96 -33.33
C LYS A 142 -6.82 13.97 -33.23
N ASP A 143 -7.55 13.72 -34.33
CA ASP A 143 -8.82 12.97 -34.32
C ASP A 143 -9.18 12.33 -35.68
N ASN A 144 -10.32 11.62 -35.69
CA ASN A 144 -10.83 10.90 -36.86
C ASN A 144 -11.36 11.80 -37.99
N VAL A 145 -11.61 13.09 -37.73
CA VAL A 145 -12.06 14.07 -38.74
C VAL A 145 -10.84 14.60 -39.48
N GLU A 146 -9.78 14.92 -38.75
CA GLU A 146 -8.48 15.29 -39.33
C GLU A 146 -7.86 14.13 -40.11
N LEU A 147 -7.86 12.91 -39.56
CA LEU A 147 -7.40 11.72 -40.29
C LEU A 147 -8.18 11.49 -41.60
N LYS A 148 -9.49 11.72 -41.58
CA LYS A 148 -10.33 11.63 -42.78
C LYS A 148 -9.94 12.70 -43.81
N HIS A 149 -9.83 13.97 -43.39
CA HIS A 149 -9.39 15.05 -44.27
C HIS A 149 -7.97 14.83 -44.84
N LEU A 150 -7.07 14.19 -44.08
CA LEU A 150 -5.74 13.79 -44.55
C LEU A 150 -5.87 12.80 -45.70
N PHE A 151 -6.65 11.71 -45.55
CA PHE A 151 -6.87 10.73 -46.63
C PHE A 151 -7.59 11.33 -47.85
N GLU A 152 -8.54 12.26 -47.65
CA GLU A 152 -9.28 12.91 -48.74
C GLU A 152 -8.42 13.91 -49.54
N LYS A 153 -7.52 14.65 -48.88
CA LYS A 153 -6.65 15.65 -49.54
C LYS A 153 -5.37 15.05 -50.12
N ASN A 154 -4.75 14.09 -49.44
CA ASN A 154 -3.45 13.54 -49.84
C ASN A 154 -3.60 12.27 -50.70
N GLN A 155 -3.74 12.45 -52.02
CA GLN A 155 -3.50 11.36 -52.99
C GLN A 155 -2.10 10.73 -52.81
N ASN A 156 -1.17 11.46 -52.20
CA ASN A 156 0.20 11.09 -51.87
C ASN A 156 0.33 10.01 -50.75
N PHE A 157 -0.78 9.41 -50.28
CA PHE A 157 -0.77 8.16 -49.50
C PHE A 157 -0.84 6.89 -50.37
N PHE A 158 -1.26 7.00 -51.62
CA PHE A 158 -1.42 5.84 -52.51
C PHE A 158 -0.06 5.18 -52.80
N GLY A 159 0.05 3.87 -52.55
CA GLY A 159 1.30 3.11 -52.72
C GLY A 159 2.37 3.36 -51.65
N LYS A 160 2.11 4.19 -50.62
CA LYS A 160 3.02 4.34 -49.48
C LYS A 160 2.69 3.36 -48.36
N LYS A 161 3.75 2.81 -47.77
CA LYS A 161 3.67 2.08 -46.49
C LYS A 161 3.32 3.06 -45.36
N LEU A 162 2.33 2.75 -44.53
CA LEU A 162 1.86 3.61 -43.44
C LEU A 162 1.99 2.89 -42.10
N ALA A 163 2.58 3.53 -41.10
CA ALA A 163 2.73 2.99 -39.75
C ALA A 163 2.01 3.88 -38.74
N PHE A 164 0.90 3.38 -38.18
CA PHE A 164 0.08 4.11 -37.22
C PHE A 164 0.51 3.83 -35.78
N VAL A 165 0.68 4.89 -34.99
CA VAL A 165 0.87 4.87 -33.54
C VAL A 165 -0.06 5.90 -32.89
N ALA A 166 -0.37 5.72 -31.61
CA ALA A 166 -1.08 6.69 -30.77
C ALA A 166 -0.28 7.05 -29.52
N GLN A 167 -0.46 8.28 -29.03
CA GLN A 167 0.07 8.72 -27.74
C GLN A 167 -0.44 7.80 -26.60
N THR A 168 0.40 7.48 -25.61
CA THR A 168 0.05 6.52 -24.53
C THR A 168 -1.18 6.95 -23.70
N THR A 169 -1.47 8.25 -23.64
CA THR A 169 -2.60 8.86 -22.92
C THR A 169 -3.81 9.24 -23.80
N TYR A 170 -3.83 8.83 -25.07
CA TYR A 170 -4.85 9.22 -26.05
C TYR A 170 -6.26 8.69 -25.73
N ASN A 171 -7.29 9.34 -26.28
CA ASN A 171 -8.70 9.00 -26.01
C ASN A 171 -9.12 7.75 -26.82
N ILE A 172 -9.41 6.64 -26.14
CA ILE A 172 -9.63 5.32 -26.78
C ILE A 172 -10.91 5.30 -27.63
N ILE A 173 -11.91 6.09 -27.27
CA ILE A 173 -13.16 6.23 -28.04
C ILE A 173 -12.90 7.02 -29.33
N VAL A 174 -11.96 7.96 -29.34
CA VAL A 174 -11.52 8.65 -30.56
C VAL A 174 -10.64 7.71 -31.40
N TRP A 175 -9.72 6.95 -30.78
CA TRP A 175 -8.86 5.99 -31.48
C TRP A 175 -9.65 4.95 -32.26
N LYS A 176 -10.71 4.38 -31.66
CA LYS A 176 -11.61 3.43 -32.34
C LYS A 176 -12.28 4.06 -33.58
N LYS A 177 -12.68 5.34 -33.52
CA LYS A 177 -13.18 6.09 -34.69
C LYS A 177 -12.09 6.35 -35.74
N CYS A 178 -10.84 6.57 -35.33
CA CYS A 178 -9.72 6.69 -36.27
C CYS A 178 -9.50 5.36 -37.02
N MET A 179 -9.57 4.21 -36.32
CA MET A 179 -9.44 2.89 -36.95
C MET A 179 -10.54 2.59 -37.98
N ASP A 180 -11.75 3.14 -37.82
CA ASP A 180 -12.82 3.02 -38.83
C ASP A 180 -12.61 3.88 -40.08
N VAL A 181 -11.75 4.90 -40.01
CA VAL A 181 -11.34 5.72 -41.16
C VAL A 181 -10.17 5.09 -41.94
N ILE A 182 -9.37 4.23 -41.31
CA ILE A 182 -8.19 3.61 -41.96
C ILE A 182 -8.64 2.57 -43.01
N PRO A 183 -8.13 2.64 -44.26
CA PRO A 183 -8.47 1.67 -45.32
C PRO A 183 -8.14 0.22 -44.95
N LYS A 184 -9.19 -0.61 -44.86
CA LYS A 184 -9.11 -2.03 -44.50
C LYS A 184 -8.58 -2.87 -45.68
N GLY A 185 -7.80 -3.92 -45.40
CA GLY A 185 -7.25 -4.84 -46.41
C GLY A 185 -5.96 -4.41 -47.11
N ARG A 186 -5.36 -3.27 -46.72
CA ARG A 186 -4.04 -2.83 -47.22
C ARG A 186 -2.89 -3.48 -46.44
N PRO A 187 -2.06 -4.36 -47.03
CA PRO A 187 -0.96 -5.03 -46.32
C PRO A 187 0.24 -4.11 -46.05
N ASP A 188 0.29 -2.94 -46.71
CA ASP A 188 1.27 -1.89 -46.48
C ASP A 188 0.85 -0.88 -45.39
N ILE A 189 -0.30 -1.11 -44.73
CA ILE A 189 -0.67 -0.39 -43.50
C ILE A 189 -0.40 -1.29 -42.30
N VAL A 190 0.38 -0.81 -41.34
CA VAL A 190 0.59 -1.44 -40.03
C VAL A 190 0.05 -0.50 -38.95
N ILE A 191 -0.72 -1.04 -38.00
CA ILE A 191 -1.25 -0.30 -36.85
C ILE A 191 -0.66 -0.91 -35.58
N PHE A 192 -0.01 -0.09 -34.77
CA PHE A 192 0.50 -0.50 -33.47
C PHE A 192 -0.44 0.03 -32.38
N ASP A 193 -0.92 -0.87 -31.53
CA ASP A 193 -1.61 -0.45 -30.31
C ASP A 193 -0.56 -0.02 -29.27
N THR A 194 -0.53 1.29 -29.02
CA THR A 194 0.45 1.99 -28.18
C THR A 194 -0.19 2.85 -27.10
N ILE A 195 -1.52 2.91 -27.03
CA ILE A 195 -2.21 3.44 -25.85
C ILE A 195 -1.87 2.51 -24.68
N CYS A 196 -1.52 3.06 -23.51
CA CYS A 196 -1.07 2.20 -22.42
C CYS A 196 -2.26 1.61 -21.66
N ASN A 197 -2.14 0.34 -21.22
CA ASN A 197 -3.18 -0.34 -20.43
C ASN A 197 -3.53 0.44 -19.14
N ALA A 198 -2.57 1.17 -18.57
CA ALA A 198 -2.80 2.05 -17.42
C ALA A 198 -3.74 3.23 -17.73
N THR A 199 -3.82 3.69 -18.98
CA THR A 199 -4.80 4.67 -19.46
C THR A 199 -6.12 4.02 -19.85
N ASP A 200 -6.13 2.83 -20.46
CA ASP A 200 -7.38 2.12 -20.79
C ASP A 200 -8.16 1.72 -19.53
N THR A 201 -7.48 1.11 -18.56
CA THR A 201 -8.07 0.80 -17.24
C THR A 201 -8.63 2.06 -16.58
N ARG A 202 -7.92 3.19 -16.63
CA ARG A 202 -8.39 4.48 -16.06
C ARG A 202 -9.58 5.08 -16.79
N GLN A 203 -9.58 5.09 -18.13
CA GLN A 203 -10.72 5.58 -18.92
C GLN A 203 -11.95 4.67 -18.74
N SER A 204 -11.75 3.36 -18.65
CA SER A 204 -12.81 2.36 -18.44
C SER A 204 -13.39 2.41 -17.02
N ASP A 205 -12.57 2.40 -15.97
CA ASP A 205 -13.00 2.55 -14.57
C ASP A 205 -13.79 3.86 -14.37
N ALA A 206 -13.28 4.98 -14.91
CA ALA A 206 -13.93 6.28 -14.78
C ALA A 206 -15.25 6.34 -15.57
N ALA A 207 -15.32 5.71 -16.75
CA ALA A 207 -16.57 5.60 -17.52
C ALA A 207 -17.59 4.63 -16.90
N GLU A 208 -17.17 3.65 -16.10
CA GLU A 208 -18.09 2.80 -15.34
C GLU A 208 -18.62 3.55 -14.11
N LEU A 209 -17.73 4.17 -13.33
CA LEU A 209 -18.09 4.96 -12.15
C LEU A 209 -19.04 6.11 -12.51
N ALA A 210 -18.73 6.89 -13.55
CA ALA A 210 -19.56 8.01 -14.01
C ALA A 210 -20.97 7.64 -14.49
N LYS A 211 -21.25 6.38 -14.86
CA LYS A 211 -22.61 5.89 -15.15
C LYS A 211 -23.43 5.58 -13.89
N SER A 212 -22.76 5.52 -12.73
CA SER A 212 -23.34 5.11 -11.45
C SER A 212 -23.37 6.23 -10.40
N SER A 213 -22.86 7.42 -10.75
CA SER A 213 -22.74 8.60 -9.89
C SER A 213 -23.54 9.77 -10.45
N ASP A 214 -24.09 10.60 -9.57
CA ASP A 214 -24.83 11.81 -9.95
C ASP A 214 -23.88 12.93 -10.42
N CYS A 215 -22.68 12.96 -9.84
CA CYS A 215 -21.56 13.76 -10.32
C CYS A 215 -20.19 13.08 -10.13
N MET A 216 -19.20 13.56 -10.88
CA MET A 216 -17.81 13.09 -10.86
C MET A 216 -16.84 14.22 -10.53
N ILE A 217 -15.86 13.94 -9.69
CA ILE A 217 -14.72 14.79 -9.39
C ILE A 217 -13.47 14.15 -10.02
N VAL A 218 -12.77 14.91 -10.86
CA VAL A 218 -11.54 14.48 -11.54
C VAL A 218 -10.38 15.29 -10.98
N VAL A 219 -9.50 14.63 -10.23
CA VAL A 219 -8.40 15.27 -9.48
C VAL A 219 -7.08 15.20 -10.27
N GLY A 220 -6.39 16.34 -10.40
CA GLY A 220 -5.03 16.44 -10.93
C GLY A 220 -4.81 17.65 -11.84
N GLY A 221 -3.54 17.94 -12.16
CA GLY A 221 -3.15 19.16 -12.88
C GLY A 221 -3.94 19.46 -14.16
N LYS A 222 -4.35 20.72 -14.34
CA LYS A 222 -5.18 21.20 -15.48
C LYS A 222 -4.50 21.03 -16.84
N HIS A 223 -3.17 21.01 -16.86
CA HIS A 223 -2.36 20.74 -18.06
C HIS A 223 -2.02 19.26 -18.28
N SER A 224 -2.45 18.34 -17.41
CA SER A 224 -2.17 16.91 -17.57
C SER A 224 -3.10 16.28 -18.60
N SER A 225 -2.55 15.84 -19.73
CA SER A 225 -3.30 15.17 -20.81
C SER A 225 -4.23 14.07 -20.28
N ASN A 226 -3.70 13.15 -19.45
CA ASN A 226 -4.51 12.06 -18.90
C ASN A 226 -5.68 12.56 -18.04
N THR A 227 -5.50 13.63 -17.24
CA THR A 227 -6.59 14.18 -16.40
C THR A 227 -7.68 14.81 -17.25
N VAL A 228 -7.31 15.58 -18.28
CA VAL A 228 -8.27 16.17 -19.23
C VAL A 228 -9.05 15.08 -19.97
N LYS A 229 -8.40 14.00 -20.44
CA LYS A 229 -9.10 12.89 -21.09
C LYS A 229 -10.03 12.12 -20.14
N LEU A 230 -9.73 12.05 -18.83
CA LEU A 230 -10.66 11.52 -17.83
C LEU A 230 -11.89 12.43 -17.65
N TYR A 231 -11.70 13.75 -17.60
CA TYR A 231 -12.79 14.72 -17.58
C TYR A 231 -13.69 14.62 -18.83
N GLU A 232 -13.09 14.53 -20.03
CA GLU A 232 -13.81 14.31 -21.30
C GLU A 232 -14.62 13.00 -21.33
N VAL A 233 -14.18 11.96 -20.60
CA VAL A 233 -14.85 10.66 -20.55
C VAL A 233 -16.01 10.69 -19.55
N CYS A 234 -15.80 11.24 -18.34
CA CYS A 234 -16.85 11.33 -17.32
C CYS A 234 -17.99 12.27 -17.73
N SER A 235 -17.65 13.40 -18.38
CA SER A 235 -18.62 14.42 -18.83
C SER A 235 -19.65 13.92 -19.86
N ARG A 236 -19.50 12.69 -20.37
CA ARG A 236 -20.45 12.03 -21.29
C ARG A 236 -21.59 11.31 -20.57
N PHE A 237 -21.48 11.14 -19.25
CA PHE A 237 -22.42 10.35 -18.44
C PHE A 237 -23.07 11.18 -17.32
N CYS A 238 -22.32 12.05 -16.64
CA CYS A 238 -22.82 12.87 -15.53
C CYS A 238 -22.15 14.25 -15.48
N LYS A 239 -22.65 15.13 -14.60
CA LYS A 239 -21.98 16.43 -14.32
C LYS A 239 -20.60 16.13 -13.73
N THR A 240 -19.56 16.69 -14.35
CA THR A 240 -18.16 16.41 -14.00
C THR A 240 -17.44 17.72 -13.66
N TYR A 241 -16.53 17.67 -12.70
CA TYR A 241 -15.68 18.78 -12.28
C TYR A 241 -14.20 18.36 -12.36
N HIS A 242 -13.33 19.29 -12.71
CA HIS A 242 -11.88 19.11 -12.72
C HIS A 242 -11.27 20.03 -11.66
N ILE A 243 -10.58 19.46 -10.67
CA ILE A 243 -9.87 20.18 -9.61
C ILE A 243 -8.43 19.68 -9.50
N GLU A 244 -7.52 20.49 -8.99
CA GLU A 244 -6.12 20.13 -8.77
C GLU A 244 -5.88 19.67 -7.32
N ASN A 245 -6.61 20.23 -6.35
CA ASN A 245 -6.52 19.91 -4.92
C ASN A 245 -7.87 20.07 -4.20
N ALA A 246 -7.90 19.76 -2.89
CA ALA A 246 -9.12 19.81 -2.08
C ALA A 246 -9.66 21.22 -1.78
N HIS A 247 -8.84 22.29 -1.95
CA HIS A 247 -9.29 23.66 -1.67
C HIS A 247 -10.27 24.16 -2.75
N GLU A 248 -10.14 23.70 -4.00
CA GLU A 248 -11.09 24.07 -5.07
C GLU A 248 -12.51 23.53 -4.84
N LEU A 249 -12.70 22.55 -3.94
CA LEU A 249 -14.02 21.99 -3.62
C LEU A 249 -15.01 23.02 -3.08
N SER A 250 -14.56 24.00 -2.28
CA SER A 250 -15.44 25.03 -1.72
C SER A 250 -15.96 26.01 -2.78
N CYS A 251 -15.28 26.11 -3.93
CA CYS A 251 -15.72 26.89 -5.08
C CYS A 251 -16.73 26.11 -5.96
N LEU A 252 -16.95 24.82 -5.72
CA LEU A 252 -17.86 24.00 -6.53
C LEU A 252 -19.30 24.07 -6.03
N GLN A 253 -20.21 24.56 -6.88
CA GLN A 253 -21.64 24.28 -6.74
C GLN A 253 -21.93 22.81 -7.09
N LEU A 254 -21.66 21.91 -6.14
CA LEU A 254 -22.05 20.50 -6.20
C LEU A 254 -23.59 20.39 -6.20
N PRO A 255 -24.20 19.48 -6.96
CA PRO A 255 -25.61 19.17 -6.80
C PRO A 255 -25.85 18.45 -5.47
N ASN A 256 -27.12 18.34 -5.06
CA ASN A 256 -27.55 17.41 -3.99
C ASN A 256 -27.43 15.94 -4.49
N ALA A 257 -26.20 15.49 -4.71
CA ALA A 257 -25.87 14.14 -5.13
C ALA A 257 -26.03 13.16 -3.97
N VAL A 258 -26.65 12.02 -4.25
CA VAL A 258 -26.66 10.85 -3.38
C VAL A 258 -25.41 10.00 -3.64
N LYS A 259 -24.83 10.08 -4.84
CA LYS A 259 -23.64 9.30 -5.25
C LYS A 259 -22.62 10.20 -5.94
N ILE A 260 -21.40 10.24 -5.41
CA ILE A 260 -20.30 11.03 -5.96
C ILE A 260 -19.13 10.11 -6.28
N GLY A 261 -18.68 10.14 -7.53
CA GLY A 261 -17.47 9.42 -7.94
C GLY A 261 -16.26 10.34 -7.92
N ILE A 262 -15.12 9.84 -7.47
CA ILE A 262 -13.81 10.50 -7.50
C ILE A 262 -12.91 9.65 -8.40
N THR A 263 -12.22 10.29 -9.36
CA THR A 263 -11.13 9.68 -10.11
C THR A 263 -9.98 10.68 -10.21
N ALA A 264 -8.78 10.23 -10.58
CA ALA A 264 -7.62 11.09 -10.59
C ALA A 264 -6.61 10.74 -11.69
N GLY A 265 -5.96 11.77 -12.22
CA GLY A 265 -4.96 11.65 -13.27
C GLY A 265 -3.76 10.79 -12.89
N ALA A 266 -3.09 10.23 -13.92
CA ALA A 266 -1.89 9.41 -13.76
C ALA A 266 -0.70 10.13 -13.08
N SER A 267 -0.75 11.46 -12.94
CA SER A 267 0.25 12.30 -12.23
C SER A 267 -0.21 12.78 -10.85
N THR A 268 -1.34 12.29 -10.33
CA THR A 268 -1.92 12.79 -9.07
C THR A 268 -1.51 11.90 -7.89
N PRO A 269 -0.86 12.45 -6.84
CA PRO A 269 -0.51 11.69 -5.64
C PRO A 269 -1.74 11.18 -4.89
N ALA A 270 -1.57 10.06 -4.18
CA ALA A 270 -2.67 9.43 -3.42
C ALA A 270 -3.15 10.27 -2.22
N TYR A 271 -2.31 11.14 -1.65
CA TYR A 271 -2.71 12.00 -0.53
C TYR A 271 -3.75 13.04 -0.97
N ILE A 272 -3.57 13.72 -2.11
CA ILE A 272 -4.54 14.68 -2.65
C ILE A 272 -5.91 14.02 -2.90
N ILE A 273 -5.93 12.79 -3.40
CA ILE A 273 -7.18 12.02 -3.61
C ILE A 273 -7.87 11.77 -2.27
N LYS A 274 -7.10 11.45 -1.22
CA LYS A 274 -7.62 11.23 0.14
C LYS A 274 -8.07 12.51 0.82
N GLU A 275 -7.39 13.63 0.61
CA GLU A 275 -7.79 14.96 1.09
C GLU A 275 -9.10 15.40 0.44
N VAL A 276 -9.24 15.22 -0.88
CA VAL A 276 -10.52 15.45 -1.59
C VAL A 276 -11.61 14.54 -1.02
N GLN A 277 -11.34 13.24 -0.85
CA GLN A 277 -12.31 12.30 -0.28
C GLN A 277 -12.73 12.67 1.14
N ASN A 278 -11.77 12.97 2.02
CA ASN A 278 -12.02 13.39 3.39
C ASN A 278 -12.83 14.70 3.42
N LYS A 279 -12.42 15.72 2.68
CA LYS A 279 -13.09 17.02 2.70
C LYS A 279 -14.52 16.95 2.19
N MET A 280 -14.80 16.07 1.23
CA MET A 280 -16.17 15.79 0.76
C MET A 280 -17.01 14.98 1.76
N ALA A 281 -16.40 14.24 2.69
CA ALA A 281 -17.09 13.59 3.81
C ALA A 281 -17.28 14.53 5.02
N GLU A 282 -16.36 15.48 5.24
CA GLU A 282 -16.40 16.48 6.31
C GLU A 282 -17.39 17.62 6.05
N ASN A 283 -17.62 17.99 4.79
CA ASN A 283 -18.40 19.18 4.40
C ASN A 283 -19.93 19.08 4.64
N GLU A 284 -20.44 18.18 5.49
CA GLU A 284 -21.89 18.10 5.80
C GLU A 284 -22.46 19.39 6.43
N THR A 285 -21.61 20.29 6.96
CA THR A 285 -22.02 21.55 7.59
C THR A 285 -22.31 22.69 6.62
N ILE A 286 -21.84 22.65 5.36
CA ILE A 286 -21.88 23.82 4.44
C ILE A 286 -23.10 23.76 3.50
N ILE A 287 -24.31 23.71 4.07
CA ILE A 287 -25.58 23.94 3.35
C ILE A 287 -26.46 24.97 4.10
N THR A 288 -25.87 26.07 4.58
CA THR A 288 -26.54 27.39 4.65
C THR A 288 -25.51 28.51 4.87
N ASN A 289 -25.46 29.46 3.93
CA ASN A 289 -24.76 30.76 3.95
C ASN A 289 -23.22 30.77 4.11
N PRO A 290 -22.55 31.79 3.55
CA PRO A 290 -21.16 32.10 3.87
C PRO A 290 -21.07 33.00 5.12
N ASP A 291 -20.02 32.79 5.91
CA ASP A 291 -19.17 33.81 6.55
C ASP A 291 -17.98 33.09 7.25
N GLU A 292 -17.07 33.85 7.85
CA GLU A 292 -15.82 33.45 8.55
C GLU A 292 -16.07 32.42 9.69
N GLU A 293 -15.13 31.61 10.20
CA GLU A 293 -13.66 31.44 10.10
C GLU A 293 -13.36 29.91 10.36
N VAL A 294 -12.18 29.27 10.42
CA VAL A 294 -10.73 29.58 10.49
C VAL A 294 -9.96 28.47 9.69
N PHE A 295 -8.65 28.62 9.45
CA PHE A 295 -7.73 27.50 9.17
C PHE A 295 -6.78 27.26 10.36
N ASP A 296 -6.68 26.01 10.84
CA ASP A 296 -5.80 25.64 11.95
C ASP A 296 -4.70 24.67 11.45
N GLU A 297 -3.48 25.18 11.31
CA GLU A 297 -2.40 24.58 10.50
C GLU A 297 -1.73 23.37 11.19
N ALA A 298 -2.04 23.12 12.47
CA ALA A 298 -1.37 22.15 13.34
C ALA A 298 -1.81 20.67 13.18
N ALA A 299 -2.79 20.37 12.31
CA ALA A 299 -3.39 19.03 12.22
C ALA A 299 -2.74 18.08 11.17
N ILE A 300 -2.01 18.62 10.19
CA ILE A 300 -1.60 17.88 8.97
C ILE A 300 -0.50 16.84 9.26
N ASP A 301 0.42 17.17 10.18
CA ASP A 301 1.68 16.43 10.46
C ASP A 301 1.51 15.09 11.22
N LYS A 302 0.29 14.52 11.24
CA LYS A 302 -0.02 13.22 11.84
C LYS A 302 -0.65 12.20 10.88
N SER A 303 -0.83 12.56 9.61
CA SER A 303 -1.40 11.67 8.59
C SER A 303 -0.40 10.69 7.97
N PHE A 304 0.91 10.93 8.12
CA PHE A 304 1.97 9.97 7.82
C PHE A 304 2.02 8.83 8.86
N LYS A 305 1.07 7.89 8.81
CA LYS A 305 1.29 6.54 9.33
C LYS A 305 2.30 5.79 8.45
N LYS A 306 3.58 6.18 8.58
CA LYS A 306 4.70 5.29 8.27
C LYS A 306 4.58 4.12 9.24
N ILE A 307 4.29 2.92 8.73
CA ILE A 307 4.24 1.73 9.59
C ILE A 307 5.65 1.48 10.13
N HIS A 308 5.84 1.71 11.43
CA HIS A 308 7.13 1.50 12.06
C HIS A 308 7.31 0.03 12.47
N THR A 309 8.54 -0.48 12.36
CA THR A 309 8.85 -1.86 12.78
C THR A 309 8.63 -1.99 14.28
N GLY A 310 7.62 -2.79 14.67
CA GLY A 310 7.12 -2.91 16.04
C GLY A 310 5.72 -2.34 16.28
N GLU A 311 5.11 -1.64 15.32
CA GLU A 311 3.75 -1.10 15.44
C GLU A 311 2.69 -2.23 15.42
N LYS A 312 1.63 -2.07 16.25
CA LYS A 312 0.40 -2.88 16.17
C LYS A 312 -0.49 -2.34 15.05
N VAL A 313 -0.91 -3.21 14.15
CA VAL A 313 -1.79 -2.91 13.02
C VAL A 313 -2.94 -3.92 12.97
N VAL A 314 -4.13 -3.47 12.56
CA VAL A 314 -5.26 -4.37 12.25
C VAL A 314 -5.21 -4.64 10.75
N GLY A 315 -5.36 -5.90 10.34
CA GLY A 315 -5.38 -6.28 8.94
C GLY A 315 -6.52 -7.24 8.60
N ILE A 316 -7.09 -7.09 7.39
CA ILE A 316 -8.16 -7.94 6.86
C ILE A 316 -7.54 -9.03 5.99
N VAL A 317 -7.91 -10.30 6.22
CA VAL A 317 -7.38 -11.44 5.44
C VAL A 317 -7.90 -11.39 4.00
N GLN A 318 -7.02 -11.11 3.03
CA GLN A 318 -7.35 -11.20 1.59
C GLN A 318 -7.15 -12.61 1.03
N THR A 319 -6.12 -13.35 1.47
CA THR A 319 -5.80 -14.67 0.92
C THR A 319 -5.23 -15.60 1.99
N VAL A 320 -5.67 -16.87 2.00
CA VAL A 320 -5.14 -17.93 2.87
C VAL A 320 -4.58 -19.04 1.99
N ASN A 321 -3.25 -19.25 2.04
CA ASN A 321 -2.55 -20.36 1.39
C ASN A 321 -2.17 -21.42 2.45
N ASP A 322 -1.84 -22.65 2.03
CA ASP A 322 -1.40 -23.73 2.95
C ASP A 322 -0.06 -23.42 3.68
N ALA A 323 0.65 -22.33 3.35
CA ALA A 323 1.95 -21.94 3.93
C ALA A 323 1.99 -20.53 4.55
N GLU A 324 1.07 -19.64 4.18
CA GLU A 324 1.15 -18.20 4.39
C GLU A 324 -0.24 -17.55 4.33
N ILE A 325 -0.40 -16.38 4.96
CA ILE A 325 -1.62 -15.57 4.88
C ILE A 325 -1.27 -14.16 4.42
N SER A 326 -1.98 -13.70 3.38
CA SER A 326 -1.95 -12.33 2.88
C SER A 326 -3.04 -11.51 3.56
N VAL A 327 -2.64 -10.40 4.18
CA VAL A 327 -3.48 -9.50 4.97
C VAL A 327 -3.29 -8.05 4.53
N ASP A 328 -4.40 -7.37 4.29
CA ASP A 328 -4.45 -5.97 3.91
C ASP A 328 -4.44 -5.09 5.17
N LEU A 329 -3.46 -4.20 5.26
CA LEU A 329 -3.26 -3.30 6.40
C LEU A 329 -3.94 -1.93 6.24
N GLY A 330 -4.72 -1.71 5.17
CA GLY A 330 -5.31 -0.41 4.85
C GLY A 330 -4.26 0.66 4.51
N THR A 331 -3.08 0.24 4.06
CA THR A 331 -1.90 1.10 3.77
C THR A 331 -1.20 0.64 2.48
N LYS A 332 -0.07 1.27 2.09
CA LYS A 332 0.65 0.95 0.85
C LYS A 332 1.39 -0.42 0.89
N HIS A 333 1.38 -1.13 2.03
CA HIS A 333 2.12 -2.38 2.22
C HIS A 333 1.20 -3.59 2.38
N THR A 334 1.40 -4.61 1.54
CA THR A 334 0.73 -5.90 1.70
C THR A 334 1.39 -6.68 2.83
N GLY A 335 0.60 -7.09 3.83
CA GLY A 335 1.05 -7.88 4.95
C GLY A 335 1.14 -9.38 4.62
N TYR A 336 2.22 -10.02 5.03
CA TYR A 336 2.39 -11.47 4.92
C TYR A 336 2.73 -12.07 6.30
N VAL A 337 1.89 -13.01 6.74
CA VAL A 337 2.10 -13.81 7.97
C VAL A 337 2.48 -15.23 7.58
N LYS A 338 3.57 -15.75 8.15
CA LYS A 338 3.99 -17.16 7.96
C LYS A 338 3.29 -18.08 8.95
N LEU A 339 3.17 -19.36 8.62
CA LEU A 339 2.55 -20.36 9.50
C LEU A 339 3.17 -20.42 10.90
N ASP A 340 4.50 -20.36 11.01
CA ASP A 340 5.26 -20.34 12.28
C ASP A 340 4.99 -19.10 13.17
N ASP A 341 4.47 -18.03 12.55
CA ASP A 341 4.10 -16.76 13.17
C ASP A 341 2.59 -16.66 13.47
N LEU A 342 1.80 -17.67 13.08
CA LEU A 342 0.33 -17.72 13.21
C LEU A 342 -0.16 -18.59 14.39
N THR A 343 0.55 -19.66 14.75
CA THR A 343 0.17 -20.53 15.87
C THR A 343 1.37 -21.27 16.50
N ASP A 344 1.22 -21.71 17.76
CA ASP A 344 2.21 -22.49 18.53
C ASP A 344 1.97 -24.02 18.44
N ASP A 345 0.94 -24.46 17.70
CA ASP A 345 0.49 -25.85 17.60
C ASP A 345 0.72 -26.41 16.18
N PRO A 346 1.75 -27.27 15.94
CA PRO A 346 2.13 -27.73 14.61
C PRO A 346 1.10 -28.62 13.86
N SER A 347 -0.07 -28.85 14.45
CA SER A 347 -1.07 -29.82 13.96
C SER A 347 -2.28 -29.18 13.26
N LYS A 348 -2.36 -27.84 13.20
CA LYS A 348 -3.53 -27.11 12.69
C LYS A 348 -3.22 -26.36 11.39
N LYS A 349 -4.16 -26.38 10.45
CA LYS A 349 -4.05 -25.65 9.18
C LYS A 349 -4.49 -24.19 9.33
N PRO A 350 -3.94 -23.26 8.51
CA PRO A 350 -4.38 -21.86 8.48
C PRO A 350 -5.89 -21.71 8.24
N SER A 351 -6.44 -22.53 7.33
CA SER A 351 -7.83 -22.53 6.89
C SER A 351 -8.86 -22.98 7.95
N ASP A 352 -8.42 -23.65 9.02
CA ASP A 352 -9.27 -24.01 10.16
C ASP A 352 -9.30 -22.91 11.24
N ILE A 353 -8.40 -21.91 11.17
CA ILE A 353 -8.20 -20.88 12.20
C ILE A 353 -8.77 -19.53 11.78
N VAL A 354 -8.62 -19.14 10.51
CA VAL A 354 -9.03 -17.82 9.99
C VAL A 354 -9.55 -17.94 8.55
N LYS A 355 -10.57 -17.13 8.24
CA LYS A 355 -11.22 -17.11 6.92
C LYS A 355 -10.82 -15.86 6.14
N VAL A 356 -10.97 -15.93 4.81
CA VAL A 356 -10.89 -14.74 3.96
C VAL A 356 -11.99 -13.76 4.39
N GLY A 357 -11.59 -12.54 4.75
CA GLY A 357 -12.45 -11.51 5.34
C GLY A 357 -12.39 -11.34 6.87
N ASP A 358 -11.66 -12.17 7.62
CA ASP A 358 -11.45 -11.94 9.07
C ASP A 358 -10.53 -10.73 9.33
N GLU A 359 -10.80 -9.98 10.41
CA GLU A 359 -9.93 -8.96 10.96
C GLU A 359 -8.96 -9.55 12.01
N ILE A 360 -7.67 -9.21 11.93
CA ILE A 360 -6.63 -9.73 12.84
C ILE A 360 -5.71 -8.59 13.31
N GLU A 361 -5.48 -8.50 14.63
CA GLU A 361 -4.38 -7.71 15.20
C GLU A 361 -3.03 -8.40 14.94
N LEU A 362 -2.08 -7.66 14.37
CA LEU A 362 -0.75 -8.13 13.99
C LEU A 362 0.33 -7.09 14.36
N ILE A 363 1.56 -7.54 14.61
CA ILE A 363 2.72 -6.65 14.80
C ILE A 363 3.66 -6.75 13.61
N VAL A 364 4.14 -5.60 13.15
CA VAL A 364 5.05 -5.50 12.01
C VAL A 364 6.47 -5.87 12.44
N VAL A 365 6.98 -6.98 11.91
CA VAL A 365 8.30 -7.54 12.25
C VAL A 365 9.40 -6.95 11.37
N LYS A 366 9.09 -6.67 10.11
CA LYS A 366 10.00 -6.05 9.13
C LYS A 366 9.19 -5.45 7.98
N VAL A 367 9.53 -4.24 7.57
CA VAL A 367 9.03 -3.63 6.32
C VAL A 367 10.09 -3.81 5.23
N ASN A 368 9.67 -4.11 4.00
CA ASN A 368 10.55 -4.24 2.83
C ASN A 368 10.06 -3.31 1.70
N ASP A 369 10.38 -2.03 1.81
CA ASP A 369 9.85 -0.96 0.94
C ASP A 369 10.19 -1.12 -0.55
N ASN A 370 11.24 -1.87 -0.88
CA ASN A 370 11.61 -2.23 -2.26
C ASN A 370 10.54 -3.10 -2.97
N GLU A 371 9.79 -3.90 -2.22
CA GLU A 371 8.78 -4.83 -2.74
C GLU A 371 7.35 -4.44 -2.33
N GLY A 372 7.18 -3.46 -1.43
CA GLY A 372 5.88 -3.09 -0.87
C GLY A 372 5.31 -4.13 0.10
N THR A 373 6.16 -4.98 0.68
CA THR A 373 5.74 -6.09 1.56
C THR A 373 6.08 -5.80 3.02
N ALA A 374 5.19 -6.18 3.94
CA ALA A 374 5.41 -6.14 5.38
C ALA A 374 5.35 -7.56 5.94
N GLN A 375 6.42 -8.03 6.59
CA GLN A 375 6.37 -9.28 7.36
C GLN A 375 5.69 -9.01 8.70
N LEU A 376 4.61 -9.74 8.95
CA LEU A 376 3.76 -9.61 10.12
C LEU A 376 3.83 -10.86 11.01
N SER A 377 3.66 -10.68 12.31
CA SER A 377 3.61 -11.77 13.29
C SER A 377 2.42 -11.61 14.22
N LYS A 378 1.60 -12.66 14.31
CA LYS A 378 0.55 -12.78 15.33
C LYS A 378 1.15 -13.26 16.65
N LYS A 379 2.13 -14.16 16.60
CA LYS A 379 2.91 -14.65 17.75
C LYS A 379 3.40 -13.53 18.67
N LYS A 380 3.90 -12.42 18.12
CA LYS A 380 4.34 -11.25 18.93
C LYS A 380 3.20 -10.49 19.62
N VAL A 381 1.99 -10.51 19.03
CA VAL A 381 0.76 -9.96 19.64
C VAL A 381 0.29 -10.89 20.75
N ASP A 382 0.21 -12.20 20.48
CA ASP A 382 -0.20 -13.20 21.46
C ASP A 382 0.77 -13.25 22.66
N GLU A 383 2.09 -13.19 22.44
CA GLU A 383 3.09 -13.02 23.51
C GLU A 383 2.88 -11.75 24.34
N GLN A 384 2.41 -10.66 23.72
CA GLN A 384 2.25 -9.37 24.39
C GLN A 384 0.92 -9.29 25.15
N ALA A 385 -0.19 -9.70 24.56
CA ALA A 385 -1.46 -9.89 25.27
C ALA A 385 -1.34 -10.98 26.36
N GLY A 386 -0.50 -11.99 26.14
CA GLY A 386 -0.09 -12.97 27.14
C GLY A 386 0.71 -12.34 28.28
N TYR A 387 1.65 -11.43 27.98
CA TYR A 387 2.40 -10.68 28.98
C TYR A 387 1.51 -9.72 29.77
N ASP A 388 0.62 -8.99 29.11
CA ASP A 388 -0.33 -8.07 29.72
C ASP A 388 -1.29 -8.82 30.67
N LYS A 389 -1.77 -10.02 30.26
CA LYS A 389 -2.52 -10.95 31.14
C LYS A 389 -1.67 -11.51 32.28
N VAL A 390 -0.38 -11.78 32.07
CA VAL A 390 0.57 -12.23 33.09
C VAL A 390 0.82 -11.15 34.16
N VAL A 391 0.84 -9.87 33.77
CA VAL A 391 0.90 -8.73 34.68
C VAL A 391 -0.43 -8.56 35.43
N ALA A 392 -1.57 -8.57 34.73
CA ALA A 392 -2.88 -8.50 35.37
C ALA A 392 -3.13 -9.65 36.36
N ALA A 393 -2.66 -10.87 36.05
CA ALA A 393 -2.75 -12.02 36.95
C ALA A 393 -1.80 -11.92 38.16
N LYS A 394 -0.72 -11.13 38.09
CA LYS A 394 0.12 -10.78 39.25
C LYS A 394 -0.63 -9.82 40.18
N GLU A 395 -1.32 -8.82 39.63
CA GLU A 395 -2.06 -7.80 40.39
C GLU A 395 -3.36 -8.36 41.01
N ASN A 396 -4.18 -9.04 40.21
CA ASN A 396 -5.40 -9.71 40.66
C ASN A 396 -5.12 -11.01 41.44
N GLY A 397 -3.90 -11.55 41.35
CA GLY A 397 -3.50 -12.80 41.99
C GLY A 397 -4.21 -14.04 41.42
N GLU A 398 -4.48 -14.05 40.11
CA GLU A 398 -5.28 -15.06 39.42
C GLU A 398 -4.51 -16.39 39.22
N ILE A 399 -5.24 -17.47 38.92
CA ILE A 399 -4.69 -18.80 38.65
C ILE A 399 -4.62 -19.00 37.13
N LEU A 400 -3.44 -19.31 36.60
CA LEU A 400 -3.24 -19.53 35.16
C LEU A 400 -2.95 -21.01 34.86
N GLU A 401 -3.61 -21.58 33.85
CA GLU A 401 -3.38 -22.92 33.33
C GLU A 401 -2.43 -22.86 32.12
N GLY A 402 -1.25 -23.47 32.20
CA GLY A 402 -0.26 -23.49 31.10
C GLY A 402 0.44 -24.85 30.96
N THR A 403 1.16 -25.04 29.84
CA THR A 403 1.77 -26.34 29.51
C THR A 403 3.26 -26.33 29.76
N VAL A 404 3.79 -27.33 30.49
CA VAL A 404 5.23 -27.46 30.76
C VAL A 404 5.97 -27.79 29.47
N SER A 405 6.70 -26.80 28.95
CA SER A 405 7.45 -26.89 27.69
C SER A 405 8.75 -27.69 27.82
N ARG A 406 9.44 -27.58 28.96
CA ARG A 406 10.67 -28.30 29.29
C ARG A 406 11.00 -28.21 30.78
N VAL A 407 11.78 -29.16 31.26
CA VAL A 407 12.36 -29.19 32.61
C VAL A 407 13.85 -28.84 32.54
N VAL A 408 14.39 -28.18 33.57
CA VAL A 408 15.81 -27.86 33.72
C VAL A 408 16.27 -28.13 35.16
N ASN A 409 17.57 -28.30 35.39
CA ASN A 409 18.16 -28.75 36.66
C ASN A 409 17.90 -27.85 37.90
N LYS A 410 17.14 -26.76 37.77
CA LYS A 410 16.71 -25.85 38.86
C LYS A 410 15.20 -25.54 38.88
N GLY A 411 14.40 -26.07 37.95
CA GLY A 411 12.95 -25.80 37.86
C GLY A 411 12.30 -26.26 36.55
N ALA A 412 11.01 -25.98 36.39
CA ALA A 412 10.26 -26.22 35.15
C ALA A 412 10.05 -24.92 34.37
N ILE A 413 9.88 -24.99 33.04
CA ILE A 413 9.52 -23.85 32.20
C ILE A 413 8.16 -24.13 31.56
N VAL A 414 7.15 -23.37 31.96
CA VAL A 414 5.78 -23.41 31.43
C VAL A 414 5.66 -22.40 30.29
N ASN A 415 4.99 -22.77 29.20
CA ASN A 415 4.54 -21.84 28.17
C ASN A 415 3.07 -21.48 28.44
N TYR A 416 2.76 -20.19 28.47
CA TYR A 416 1.41 -19.65 28.60
C TYR A 416 1.27 -18.47 27.64
N LEU A 417 0.46 -18.64 26.58
CA LEU A 417 0.24 -17.63 25.53
C LEU A 417 1.56 -17.00 25.02
N GLY A 418 2.54 -17.85 24.67
CA GLY A 418 3.89 -17.44 24.22
C GLY A 418 4.85 -17.01 25.32
N VAL A 419 4.35 -16.64 26.51
CA VAL A 419 5.19 -16.20 27.64
C VAL A 419 5.82 -17.41 28.34
N ARG A 420 7.13 -17.32 28.57
CA ARG A 420 7.89 -18.37 29.28
C ARG A 420 7.93 -18.08 30.77
N VAL A 421 7.15 -18.84 31.53
CA VAL A 421 7.10 -18.78 33.00
C VAL A 421 8.06 -19.82 33.57
N PHE A 422 9.04 -19.38 34.36
CA PHE A 422 9.94 -20.27 35.10
C PHE A 422 9.36 -20.60 36.47
N ILE A 423 9.33 -21.87 36.83
CA ILE A 423 8.82 -22.35 38.12
C ILE A 423 9.97 -23.04 38.85
N PRO A 424 10.59 -22.38 39.86
CA PRO A 424 11.69 -22.96 40.62
C PRO A 424 11.28 -24.27 41.28
N ALA A 425 12.24 -25.19 41.48
CA ALA A 425 11.95 -26.51 42.06
C ALA A 425 11.21 -26.44 43.41
N SER A 426 11.50 -25.44 44.24
CA SER A 426 10.82 -25.14 45.52
C SER A 426 9.33 -24.76 45.39
N HIS A 427 8.91 -24.27 44.22
CA HIS A 427 7.55 -23.80 43.92
C HIS A 427 6.76 -24.76 43.00
N SER A 428 7.36 -25.88 42.59
CA SER A 428 6.72 -26.95 41.80
C SER A 428 5.57 -27.67 42.53
N GLY A 429 5.54 -27.62 43.86
CA GLY A 429 4.58 -28.36 44.67
C GLY A 429 4.78 -29.88 44.65
N LEU A 430 5.99 -30.35 44.32
CA LEU A 430 6.41 -31.75 44.44
C LEU A 430 7.23 -31.99 45.74
N PRO A 431 7.33 -33.23 46.24
CA PRO A 431 8.22 -33.58 47.35
C PRO A 431 9.70 -33.33 47.04
N ARG A 432 10.51 -33.04 48.07
CA ARG A 432 11.98 -33.00 47.93
C ARG A 432 12.48 -34.39 47.48
N GLY A 433 13.08 -34.46 46.30
CA GLY A 433 13.59 -35.70 45.70
C GLY A 433 12.69 -36.35 44.65
N ALA A 434 11.52 -35.79 44.33
CA ALA A 434 10.72 -36.24 43.19
C ALA A 434 11.27 -35.70 41.86
N GLU A 435 11.26 -36.55 40.82
CA GLU A 435 11.75 -36.21 39.49
C GLU A 435 10.81 -35.21 38.79
N LEU A 436 11.35 -34.01 38.51
CA LEU A 436 10.61 -32.94 37.83
C LEU A 436 10.17 -33.32 36.40
N GLU A 437 10.80 -34.34 35.79
CA GLU A 437 10.48 -34.83 34.45
C GLU A 437 9.04 -35.35 34.31
N GLN A 438 8.42 -35.79 35.42
CA GLN A 438 7.02 -36.25 35.42
C GLN A 438 6.03 -35.15 35.00
N LEU A 439 6.41 -33.87 35.15
CA LEU A 439 5.58 -32.73 34.72
C LEU A 439 5.77 -32.38 33.23
N ASN A 440 6.74 -32.97 32.52
CA ASN A 440 7.07 -32.59 31.15
C ASN A 440 5.89 -32.82 30.19
N LYS A 441 5.53 -31.82 29.39
CA LYS A 441 4.31 -31.76 28.55
C LYS A 441 2.96 -31.86 29.29
N GLN A 442 2.93 -31.88 30.63
CA GLN A 442 1.67 -31.80 31.36
C GLN A 442 1.16 -30.36 31.40
N LYS A 443 -0.16 -30.21 31.46
CA LYS A 443 -0.80 -28.95 31.86
C LYS A 443 -0.70 -28.77 33.38
N VAL A 444 -0.40 -27.57 33.82
CA VAL A 444 -0.27 -27.21 35.24
C VAL A 444 -0.91 -25.86 35.52
N GLU A 445 -1.63 -25.78 36.63
CA GLU A 445 -2.11 -24.53 37.20
C GLU A 445 -0.99 -23.89 38.04
N PHE A 446 -0.74 -22.60 37.85
CA PHE A 446 0.25 -21.84 38.61
C PHE A 446 -0.22 -20.40 38.83
N LYS A 447 0.23 -19.81 39.94
CA LYS A 447 0.07 -18.38 40.23
C LYS A 447 1.41 -17.67 40.04
N ILE A 448 1.39 -16.45 39.51
CA ILE A 448 2.60 -15.68 39.25
C ILE A 448 3.03 -14.91 40.50
N ILE A 449 4.33 -14.92 40.77
CA ILE A 449 4.96 -14.23 41.91
C ILE A 449 5.71 -12.99 41.42
N GLU A 450 6.48 -13.13 40.34
CA GLU A 450 7.43 -12.14 39.87
C GLU A 450 7.38 -12.06 38.34
N VAL A 451 7.68 -10.89 37.78
CA VAL A 451 7.75 -10.64 36.33
C VAL A 451 9.04 -9.85 36.09
N ASP A 452 9.83 -10.28 35.11
CA ASP A 452 11.13 -9.72 34.74
C ASP A 452 10.92 -8.35 34.08
N GLU A 453 11.47 -7.28 34.65
CA GLU A 453 11.23 -5.90 34.21
C GLU A 453 11.83 -5.56 32.84
N ASP A 454 12.73 -6.41 32.29
CA ASP A 454 13.33 -6.19 30.97
C ASP A 454 12.36 -6.56 29.82
N PRO A 455 11.82 -5.57 29.08
CA PRO A 455 10.78 -5.82 28.07
C PRO A 455 11.24 -6.69 26.90
N ARG A 456 12.57 -6.87 26.73
CA ARG A 456 13.16 -7.68 25.65
C ARG A 456 13.28 -9.16 26.01
N LYS A 457 13.06 -9.55 27.27
CA LYS A 457 13.26 -10.94 27.73
C LYS A 457 11.96 -11.72 27.94
N ARG A 458 10.85 -11.03 28.27
CA ARG A 458 9.48 -11.59 28.43
C ARG A 458 9.47 -12.87 29.29
N ARG A 459 9.80 -12.74 30.57
CA ARG A 459 9.86 -13.85 31.55
C ARG A 459 9.04 -13.54 32.79
N ALA A 460 8.45 -14.57 33.38
CA ALA A 460 7.81 -14.48 34.69
C ALA A 460 8.24 -15.66 35.58
N VAL A 461 8.07 -15.52 36.88
CA VAL A 461 8.32 -16.57 37.88
C VAL A 461 7.01 -17.02 38.49
N GLY A 462 6.69 -18.31 38.32
CA GLY A 462 5.42 -18.91 38.72
C GLY A 462 5.55 -19.92 39.86
N SER A 463 4.40 -20.26 40.47
CA SER A 463 4.30 -21.18 41.60
C SER A 463 3.05 -22.05 41.50
N ILE A 464 3.27 -23.35 41.27
CA ILE A 464 2.24 -24.41 41.34
C ILE A 464 1.88 -24.68 42.81
N LYS A 465 2.86 -24.55 43.73
CA LYS A 465 2.64 -24.73 45.17
C LYS A 465 1.58 -23.75 45.70
N ALA A 466 1.61 -22.50 45.27
CA ALA A 466 0.64 -21.49 45.71
C ALA A 466 -0.81 -21.89 45.36
N VAL A 467 -1.04 -22.44 44.17
CA VAL A 467 -2.36 -22.96 43.75
C VAL A 467 -2.76 -24.17 44.58
N LYS A 468 -1.84 -25.15 44.75
CA LYS A 468 -2.08 -26.36 45.55
C LYS A 468 -2.27 -26.09 47.05
N ASP A 469 -1.83 -24.95 47.56
CA ASP A 469 -2.06 -24.54 48.95
C ASP A 469 -3.36 -23.71 49.06
N ALA A 470 -3.66 -22.81 48.11
CA ALA A 470 -4.95 -22.12 48.03
C ALA A 470 -6.15 -23.09 47.86
N GLN A 471 -6.04 -24.07 46.96
CA GLN A 471 -7.04 -25.14 46.78
C GLN A 471 -7.22 -25.99 48.05
N LYS A 472 -6.18 -26.16 48.89
CA LYS A 472 -6.32 -26.80 50.21
C LYS A 472 -7.01 -25.88 51.21
N GLU A 473 -6.82 -24.57 51.13
CA GLU A 473 -7.47 -23.63 52.04
C GLU A 473 -8.94 -23.45 51.69
N GLU A 474 -9.32 -23.41 50.41
CA GLU A 474 -10.72 -23.56 49.99
C GLU A 474 -11.31 -24.91 50.38
N ALA A 475 -10.60 -26.02 50.14
CA ALA A 475 -11.10 -27.35 50.51
C ALA A 475 -11.23 -27.50 52.03
N LYS A 476 -10.34 -26.88 52.82
CA LYS A 476 -10.48 -26.76 54.28
C LYS A 476 -11.67 -25.90 54.66
N ALA A 477 -11.87 -24.73 54.04
CA ALA A 477 -12.99 -23.84 54.34
C ALA A 477 -14.33 -24.55 54.08
N LYS A 478 -14.50 -25.12 52.88
CA LYS A 478 -15.67 -25.93 52.49
C LYS A 478 -15.84 -27.17 53.37
N PHE A 479 -14.75 -27.77 53.87
CA PHE A 479 -14.80 -28.86 54.85
C PHE A 479 -15.25 -28.37 56.24
N TRP A 480 -14.77 -27.22 56.72
CA TRP A 480 -15.20 -26.63 57.99
C TRP A 480 -16.66 -26.15 57.93
N GLU A 481 -17.12 -25.63 56.79
CA GLU A 481 -18.54 -25.30 56.53
C GLU A 481 -19.43 -26.55 56.49
N THR A 482 -18.87 -27.74 56.24
CA THR A 482 -19.58 -29.04 56.23
C THR A 482 -19.18 -29.96 57.39
N ALA A 483 -18.50 -29.42 58.41
CA ALA A 483 -18.05 -30.14 59.60
C ALA A 483 -19.09 -30.03 60.72
N GLU A 484 -19.91 -31.08 60.88
CA GLU A 484 -20.85 -31.18 62.00
C GLU A 484 -20.26 -31.98 63.16
N ILE A 485 -20.46 -31.47 64.38
CA ILE A 485 -19.98 -32.09 65.62
C ILE A 485 -20.65 -33.46 65.80
N GLY A 486 -19.86 -34.53 65.69
CA GLY A 486 -20.31 -35.92 65.85
C GLY A 486 -20.15 -36.82 64.62
N LYS A 487 -19.78 -36.27 63.45
CA LYS A 487 -19.47 -37.08 62.26
C LYS A 487 -18.04 -37.65 62.29
N THR A 488 -17.89 -38.90 61.85
CA THR A 488 -16.60 -39.59 61.74
C THR A 488 -16.03 -39.42 60.32
N TYR A 489 -14.82 -38.88 60.20
CA TYR A 489 -14.18 -38.61 58.91
C TYR A 489 -12.93 -39.48 58.72
N VAL A 490 -12.77 -40.07 57.53
CA VAL A 490 -11.64 -40.97 57.21
C VAL A 490 -10.51 -40.18 56.54
N GLY A 491 -9.47 -39.86 57.32
CA GLY A 491 -8.26 -39.20 56.83
C GLY A 491 -7.13 -40.17 56.49
N LYS A 492 -6.18 -39.75 55.64
CA LYS A 492 -4.92 -40.47 55.38
C LYS A 492 -3.75 -39.68 55.95
N VAL A 493 -3.17 -40.19 57.05
CA VAL A 493 -2.01 -39.60 57.75
C VAL A 493 -0.87 -39.30 56.76
N LYS A 494 -0.34 -38.08 56.80
CA LYS A 494 0.76 -37.63 55.92
C LYS A 494 2.09 -37.39 56.63
N SER A 495 2.09 -37.28 57.95
CA SER A 495 3.29 -37.19 58.79
C SER A 495 2.91 -37.44 60.24
N LEU A 496 3.49 -38.45 60.90
CA LEU A 496 3.44 -38.52 62.35
C LEU A 496 4.39 -37.48 62.96
N THR A 497 3.95 -36.86 64.05
CA THR A 497 4.83 -36.12 64.97
C THR A 497 4.80 -36.81 66.33
N SER A 498 5.72 -36.45 67.22
CA SER A 498 5.87 -37.05 68.56
C SER A 498 4.68 -36.82 69.53
N PHE A 499 3.56 -36.28 69.04
CA PHE A 499 2.36 -35.93 69.81
C PHE A 499 1.06 -36.46 69.18
N GLY A 500 1.10 -37.03 67.96
CA GLY A 500 -0.08 -37.47 67.23
C GLY A 500 0.14 -37.75 65.74
N ALA A 501 -0.89 -38.31 65.11
CA ALA A 501 -0.96 -38.73 63.71
C ALA A 501 -2.16 -38.10 62.98
#